data_AF-A0A354TKU5-F1
#
_entry.id   AF-A0A354TKU5-F1
#
_cell.length_a   1.000
_cell.length_b   1.000
_cell.length_c   1.000
_cell.angle_alpha   90.00
_cell.angle_beta   90.00
_cell.angle_gamma   90.00
#
_symmetry.space_group_name_H-M   'P 1'
#
loop_
_entity.id
_entity.type
_entity.pdbx_description
1 polymer ?
#
loop_
_entity_poly.entity_id
_entity_poly.type
_entity_poly.pdbx_seq_one_letter_code
_entity_poly.pdbx_strand_id
1 'polypeptide(L)'
;MNQFEIIEFYLDLVRRAQERGIQCAITSGMACVAFEVADATKDCDLLCDPDMDAAFLALLAESPLGDSRCQYRGNTSPPLDARWLKGGWTSHFEWPGTDGFLDVFGIAPRARSSWQAEMMAPYAHPHVVADMKRTAREKDWPFISDLGALLLGKGDQRGWLHLYEAGLIQQLASEQTIPSEMIRMRPLLRLAVEHSPKLQAAVSAEMIFWKNASEARLKYYERHLKPYLVAVRKAEAGQTLTLMLQHEIRIGCAEKHLPLRPLGAAEFAEMISEAREATLSLIHPSLEEWLPDIRENYRILIPGLT
;
A
#
# COMPACT_ATOMS: atom_id res chain seq x y z
N MET A 1 25.48 -3.72 -10.69
CA MET A 1 24.23 -3.63 -11.47
C MET A 1 23.75 -2.20 -11.38
N ASN A 2 23.35 -1.59 -12.49
CA ASN A 2 22.81 -0.23 -12.45
C ASN A 2 21.29 -0.26 -12.18
N GLN A 3 20.70 0.89 -11.86
CA GLN A 3 19.28 1.00 -11.53
C GLN A 3 18.35 0.60 -12.69
N PHE A 4 18.77 0.81 -13.93
CA PHE A 4 18.00 0.45 -15.11
C PHE A 4 17.86 -1.07 -15.26
N GLU A 5 18.95 -1.82 -15.05
CA GLU A 5 18.93 -3.30 -15.07
C GLU A 5 17.97 -3.89 -14.02
N ILE A 6 17.87 -3.25 -12.85
CA ILE A 6 16.95 -3.68 -11.78
C ILE A 6 15.49 -3.39 -12.17
N ILE A 7 15.21 -2.24 -12.79
CA ILE A 7 13.87 -1.89 -13.27
C ILE A 7 13.42 -2.87 -14.36
N GLU A 8 14.28 -3.14 -15.34
CA GLU A 8 14.02 -4.11 -16.41
C GLU A 8 13.78 -5.52 -15.84
N PHE A 9 14.52 -5.92 -14.81
CA PHE A 9 14.29 -7.18 -14.11
C PHE A 9 12.87 -7.27 -13.52
N TYR A 10 12.38 -6.23 -12.86
CA TYR A 10 11.02 -6.26 -12.30
C TYR A 10 9.92 -6.22 -13.37
N LEU A 11 10.13 -5.46 -14.44
CA LEU A 11 9.21 -5.45 -15.58
C LEU A 11 9.14 -6.84 -16.24
N ASP A 12 10.28 -7.48 -16.44
CA ASP A 12 10.35 -8.85 -16.96
C ASP A 12 9.72 -9.87 -16.01
N LEU A 13 9.94 -9.74 -14.69
CA LEU A 13 9.32 -10.60 -13.68
C LEU A 13 7.79 -10.52 -13.75
N VAL A 14 7.21 -9.32 -13.84
CA VAL A 14 5.76 -9.13 -13.96
C VAL A 14 5.24 -9.64 -15.30
N ARG A 15 5.95 -9.38 -16.40
CA ARG A 15 5.60 -9.93 -17.72
C ARG A 15 5.53 -11.46 -17.68
N ARG A 16 6.57 -12.13 -17.16
CA ARG A 16 6.61 -13.59 -17.02
C ARG A 16 5.52 -14.12 -16.09
N ALA A 17 5.17 -13.39 -15.03
CA ALA A 17 4.06 -13.75 -14.15
C ALA A 17 2.73 -13.72 -14.91
N GLN A 18 2.45 -12.62 -15.61
CA GLN A 18 1.21 -12.44 -16.38
C GLN A 18 1.08 -13.45 -17.52
N GLU A 19 2.18 -13.79 -18.20
CA GLU A 19 2.22 -14.85 -19.22
C GLU A 19 1.88 -16.25 -18.66
N ARG A 20 2.16 -16.50 -17.38
CA ARG A 20 1.77 -17.71 -16.64
C ARG A 20 0.34 -17.63 -16.07
N GLY A 21 -0.39 -16.56 -16.36
CA GLY A 21 -1.73 -16.30 -15.82
C GLY A 21 -1.74 -15.81 -14.36
N ILE A 22 -0.58 -15.48 -13.78
CA ILE A 22 -0.50 -14.91 -12.43
C ILE A 22 -0.88 -13.44 -12.52
N GLN A 23 -2.03 -13.09 -11.94
CA GLN A 23 -2.43 -11.69 -11.89
C GLN A 23 -1.56 -10.93 -10.89
N CYS A 24 -0.74 -10.02 -11.38
CA CYS A 24 0.06 -9.13 -10.57
C CYS A 24 0.34 -7.79 -11.27
N ALA A 25 0.67 -6.77 -10.50
CA ALA A 25 0.93 -5.41 -10.98
C ALA A 25 1.91 -4.65 -10.08
N ILE A 26 2.82 -3.90 -10.68
CA ILE A 26 3.76 -3.00 -9.99
C ILE A 26 2.98 -1.83 -9.39
N THR A 27 3.31 -1.45 -8.16
CA THR A 27 2.68 -0.33 -7.44
C THR A 27 3.71 0.62 -6.82
N SER A 28 3.25 1.62 -6.07
CA SER A 28 4.07 2.53 -5.25
C SER A 28 5.19 3.22 -6.04
N GLY A 29 6.45 3.15 -5.61
CA GLY A 29 7.56 3.96 -6.15
C GLY A 29 7.82 3.75 -7.65
N MET A 30 7.90 2.50 -8.11
CA MET A 30 8.08 2.21 -9.54
C MET A 30 6.89 2.66 -10.39
N ALA A 31 5.66 2.51 -9.88
CA ALA A 31 4.49 3.02 -10.58
C ALA A 31 4.51 4.56 -10.65
N CYS A 32 4.93 5.25 -9.57
CA CYS A 32 5.10 6.71 -9.57
C CYS A 32 6.12 7.19 -10.61
N VAL A 33 7.23 6.46 -10.79
CA VAL A 33 8.20 6.76 -11.87
C VAL A 33 7.56 6.60 -13.25
N ALA A 34 6.84 5.49 -13.47
CA ALA A 34 6.16 5.23 -14.74
C ALA A 34 5.05 6.25 -15.05
N PHE A 35 4.46 6.87 -14.03
CA PHE A 35 3.47 7.93 -14.17
C PHE A 35 4.07 9.34 -14.18
N GLU A 36 5.40 9.45 -14.23
CA GLU A 36 6.13 10.72 -14.29
C GLU A 36 5.85 11.65 -13.09
N VAL A 37 5.46 11.07 -11.95
CA VAL A 37 5.28 11.82 -10.68
C VAL A 37 6.48 11.66 -9.74
N ALA A 38 7.47 10.83 -10.09
CA ALA A 38 8.71 10.68 -9.35
C ALA A 38 9.89 10.41 -10.29
N ASP A 39 11.09 10.90 -9.92
CA ASP A 39 12.28 10.74 -10.76
C ASP A 39 12.92 9.35 -10.65
N ALA A 40 12.83 8.73 -9.47
CA ALA A 40 13.54 7.50 -9.17
C ALA A 40 12.89 6.69 -8.04
N THR A 41 13.20 5.39 -8.00
CA THR A 41 12.83 4.46 -6.92
C THR A 41 13.94 3.45 -6.68
N LYS A 42 14.01 2.91 -5.47
CA LYS A 42 15.02 1.91 -5.06
C LYS A 42 14.46 0.50 -4.89
N ASP A 43 13.16 0.41 -4.65
CA ASP A 43 12.49 -0.86 -4.34
C ASP A 43 11.31 -1.07 -5.31
N CYS A 44 10.92 -2.32 -5.50
CA CYS A 44 9.70 -2.70 -6.19
C CYS A 44 8.63 -3.14 -5.19
N ASP A 45 7.47 -2.50 -5.24
CA ASP A 45 6.27 -2.97 -4.57
C ASP A 45 5.38 -3.64 -5.62
N LEU A 46 4.83 -4.82 -5.31
CA LEU A 46 3.99 -5.60 -6.22
C LEU A 46 2.70 -6.02 -5.54
N LEU A 47 1.58 -5.80 -6.23
CA LEU A 47 0.31 -6.44 -5.91
C LEU A 47 0.24 -7.77 -6.64
N CYS A 48 -0.05 -8.87 -5.94
CA CYS A 48 -0.18 -10.20 -6.51
C CYS A 48 -1.46 -10.85 -5.98
N ASP A 49 -2.20 -11.55 -6.85
CA ASP A 49 -3.38 -12.29 -6.42
C ASP A 49 -2.96 -13.31 -5.34
N PRO A 50 -3.54 -13.24 -4.12
CA PRO A 50 -3.21 -14.19 -3.07
C PRO A 50 -3.41 -15.65 -3.47
N ASP A 51 -4.36 -15.96 -4.35
CA ASP A 51 -4.63 -17.34 -4.76
C ASP A 51 -3.63 -17.88 -5.79
N MET A 52 -2.68 -17.05 -6.23
CA MET A 52 -1.57 -17.41 -7.13
C MET A 52 -0.22 -17.42 -6.40
N ASP A 53 -0.23 -17.41 -5.06
CA ASP A 53 0.93 -17.39 -4.17
C ASP A 53 2.00 -18.44 -4.50
N ALA A 54 1.63 -19.71 -4.64
CA ALA A 54 2.55 -20.82 -4.90
C ALA A 54 3.18 -20.72 -6.30
N ALA A 55 2.38 -20.34 -7.30
CA ALA A 55 2.88 -20.13 -8.67
C ALA A 55 3.85 -18.94 -8.73
N PHE A 56 3.57 -17.88 -7.98
CA PHE A 56 4.44 -16.72 -7.91
C PHE A 56 5.72 -17.01 -7.13
N LEU A 57 5.66 -17.76 -6.03
CA LEU A 57 6.84 -18.22 -5.29
C LEU A 57 7.79 -19.05 -6.17
N ALA A 58 7.23 -19.96 -6.97
CA ALA A 58 8.00 -20.77 -7.92
C ALA A 58 8.70 -19.87 -8.97
N LEU A 59 7.98 -18.87 -9.50
CA LEU A 59 8.58 -17.88 -10.41
C LEU A 59 9.72 -17.09 -9.75
N LEU A 60 9.57 -16.67 -8.49
CA LEU A 60 10.64 -15.99 -7.74
C LEU A 60 11.87 -16.89 -7.56
N ALA A 61 11.67 -18.18 -7.26
CA ALA A 61 12.75 -19.15 -7.11
C ALA A 61 13.55 -19.36 -8.43
N GLU A 62 12.88 -19.20 -9.58
CA GLU A 62 13.45 -19.33 -10.92
C GLU A 62 14.04 -18.02 -11.48
N SER A 63 13.92 -16.90 -10.75
CA SER A 63 14.28 -15.57 -11.24
C SER A 63 15.54 -15.04 -10.55
N PRO A 64 16.75 -15.44 -10.98
CA PRO A 64 17.97 -14.86 -10.46
C PRO A 64 18.13 -13.41 -10.93
N LEU A 65 18.83 -12.61 -10.14
CA LEU A 65 19.26 -11.26 -10.49
C LEU A 65 20.79 -11.25 -10.52
N GLY A 66 21.37 -11.29 -11.73
CA GLY A 66 22.77 -11.65 -11.91
C GLY A 66 23.04 -13.07 -11.41
N ASP A 67 24.07 -13.25 -10.58
CA ASP A 67 24.40 -14.54 -9.95
C ASP A 67 23.63 -14.80 -8.65
N SER A 68 22.83 -13.84 -8.20
CA SER A 68 22.12 -13.91 -6.93
C SER A 68 20.76 -14.57 -7.08
N ARG A 69 20.40 -15.43 -6.13
CA ARG A 69 19.07 -16.08 -6.07
C ARG A 69 18.16 -15.33 -5.10
N CYS A 70 16.87 -15.32 -5.42
CA CYS A 70 15.84 -14.76 -4.55
C CYS A 70 15.83 -15.46 -3.19
N GLN A 71 15.73 -14.69 -2.11
CA GLN A 71 15.48 -15.18 -0.76
C GLN A 71 14.49 -14.26 -0.03
N TYR A 72 13.95 -14.71 1.09
CA TYR A 72 13.20 -13.82 1.97
C TYR A 72 14.13 -12.79 2.61
N ARG A 73 13.66 -11.54 2.68
CA ARG A 73 14.39 -10.45 3.34
C ARG A 73 14.25 -10.56 4.85
N GLY A 74 15.33 -11.01 5.49
CA GLY A 74 15.42 -11.13 6.95
C GLY A 74 14.37 -12.06 7.58
N ASN A 75 14.17 -11.88 8.89
CA ASN A 75 13.35 -12.79 9.71
C ASN A 75 11.96 -12.22 10.07
N THR A 76 11.66 -10.99 9.66
CA THR A 76 10.37 -10.34 9.91
C THR A 76 9.35 -10.64 8.82
N SER A 77 9.78 -11.06 7.62
CA SER A 77 8.87 -11.30 6.50
C SER A 77 7.93 -12.48 6.78
N PRO A 78 6.60 -12.26 6.81
CA PRO A 78 5.61 -13.31 6.68
C PRO A 78 5.83 -14.17 5.41
N PRO A 79 5.25 -15.37 5.35
CA PRO A 79 5.27 -16.18 4.14
C PRO A 79 4.40 -15.58 3.02
N LEU A 80 4.78 -15.89 1.78
CA LEU A 80 4.00 -15.58 0.58
C LEU A 80 2.94 -16.66 0.43
N ASP A 81 1.90 -16.58 1.26
CA ASP A 81 0.81 -17.55 1.32
C ASP A 81 -0.54 -16.81 1.43
N ALA A 82 -1.51 -17.30 0.67
CA ALA A 82 -2.84 -16.73 0.50
C ALA A 82 -3.51 -16.39 1.83
N ARG A 83 -3.34 -17.25 2.85
CA ARG A 83 -3.98 -17.10 4.16
C ARG A 83 -3.57 -15.80 4.84
N TRP A 84 -2.29 -15.45 4.80
CA TRP A 84 -1.76 -14.22 5.42
C TRP A 84 -1.82 -13.02 4.48
N LEU A 85 -1.58 -13.21 3.17
CA LEU A 85 -1.72 -12.15 2.17
C LEU A 85 -3.14 -11.55 2.17
N LYS A 86 -4.18 -12.40 2.27
CA LYS A 86 -5.59 -11.98 2.41
C LYS A 86 -5.89 -11.24 3.71
N GLY A 87 -5.00 -11.32 4.70
CA GLY A 87 -5.09 -10.56 5.94
C GLY A 87 -4.25 -9.30 5.98
N GLY A 88 -3.68 -8.89 4.85
CA GLY A 88 -2.88 -7.66 4.73
C GLY A 88 -1.42 -7.80 5.17
N TRP A 89 -0.95 -9.03 5.43
CA TRP A 89 0.48 -9.27 5.58
C TRP A 89 1.21 -9.08 4.24
N THR A 90 2.45 -8.61 4.29
CA THR A 90 3.29 -8.34 3.12
C THR A 90 4.51 -9.24 3.15
N SER A 91 4.84 -9.91 2.06
CA SER A 91 6.06 -10.71 1.96
C SER A 91 7.19 -9.90 1.36
N HIS A 92 8.40 -10.01 1.91
CA HIS A 92 9.56 -9.24 1.51
C HIS A 92 10.66 -10.18 0.99
N PHE A 93 11.20 -9.84 -0.16
CA PHE A 93 12.24 -10.61 -0.83
C PHE A 93 13.43 -9.72 -1.20
N GLU A 94 14.58 -10.36 -1.32
CA GLU A 94 15.82 -9.73 -1.75
C GLU A 94 16.65 -10.69 -2.61
N TRP A 95 17.57 -10.11 -3.38
CA TRP A 95 18.62 -10.82 -4.10
C TRP A 95 19.97 -10.41 -3.50
N PRO A 96 20.55 -11.21 -2.58
CA PRO A 96 21.75 -10.84 -1.82
C PRO A 96 22.92 -10.38 -2.69
N GLY A 97 23.59 -9.30 -2.28
CA GLY A 97 24.71 -8.73 -3.04
C GLY A 97 24.26 -7.86 -4.23
N THR A 98 22.96 -7.63 -4.39
CA THR A 98 22.38 -6.68 -5.35
C THR A 98 21.53 -5.65 -4.60
N ASP A 99 21.05 -4.63 -5.31
CA ASP A 99 20.07 -3.66 -4.79
C ASP A 99 18.61 -4.09 -5.08
N GLY A 100 18.38 -5.37 -5.42
CA GLY A 100 17.05 -5.89 -5.72
C GLY A 100 16.25 -6.19 -4.45
N PHE A 101 15.21 -5.38 -4.19
CA PHE A 101 14.21 -5.60 -3.15
C PHE A 101 12.78 -5.65 -3.71
N LEU A 102 12.01 -6.64 -3.27
CA LEU A 102 10.61 -6.83 -3.68
C LEU A 102 9.69 -6.99 -2.48
N ASP A 103 8.67 -6.16 -2.39
CA ASP A 103 7.61 -6.25 -1.41
C ASP A 103 6.31 -6.70 -2.10
N VAL A 104 5.73 -7.82 -1.67
CA VAL A 104 4.55 -8.46 -2.29
C VAL A 104 3.34 -8.34 -1.38
N PHE A 105 2.30 -7.69 -1.90
CA PHE A 105 1.03 -7.42 -1.25
C PHE A 105 -0.08 -8.25 -1.90
N GLY A 106 -0.87 -8.95 -1.08
CA GLY A 106 -2.10 -9.60 -1.56
C GLY A 106 -3.27 -8.62 -1.75
N ILE A 107 -3.28 -7.59 -0.93
CA ILE A 107 -4.30 -6.55 -0.87
C ILE A 107 -3.59 -5.20 -0.88
N ALA A 108 -4.08 -4.26 -1.68
CA ALA A 108 -3.65 -2.87 -1.65
C ALA A 108 -4.09 -2.21 -0.33
N PRO A 109 -3.17 -1.88 0.60
CA PRO A 109 -3.57 -1.35 1.90
C PRO A 109 -4.23 0.01 1.73
N ARG A 110 -5.44 0.18 2.28
CA ARG A 110 -6.27 1.39 2.17
C ARG A 110 -6.95 1.60 0.81
N ALA A 111 -6.89 0.64 -0.12
CA ALA A 111 -7.58 0.78 -1.40
C ALA A 111 -9.11 0.70 -1.24
N ARG A 112 -9.82 1.58 -1.94
CA ARG A 112 -11.30 1.60 -2.00
C ARG A 112 -11.87 0.54 -2.93
N SER A 113 -11.12 0.18 -3.98
CA SER A 113 -11.52 -0.79 -4.99
C SER A 113 -10.53 -1.93 -5.12
N SER A 114 -10.99 -3.06 -5.65
CA SER A 114 -10.14 -4.21 -5.93
C SER A 114 -9.11 -3.81 -6.97
N TRP A 115 -7.84 -3.96 -6.61
CA TRP A 115 -6.73 -3.60 -7.49
C TRP A 115 -6.70 -4.46 -8.76
N GLN A 116 -7.23 -5.69 -8.70
CA GLN A 116 -7.36 -6.59 -9.84
C GLN A 116 -8.24 -6.00 -10.96
N ALA A 117 -9.31 -5.30 -10.59
CA ALA A 117 -10.21 -4.63 -11.53
C ALA A 117 -9.63 -3.29 -12.04
N GLU A 118 -8.56 -2.80 -11.41
CA GLU A 118 -7.97 -1.48 -11.62
C GLU A 118 -6.50 -1.66 -12.03
N MET A 119 -6.23 -2.56 -12.97
CA MET A 119 -4.89 -2.86 -13.46
C MET A 119 -4.64 -2.18 -14.82
N MET A 120 -3.50 -1.51 -14.94
CA MET A 120 -2.96 -0.95 -16.17
C MET A 120 -1.62 -1.62 -16.46
N ALA A 121 -1.66 -2.90 -16.84
CA ALA A 121 -0.49 -3.76 -16.94
C ALA A 121 0.69 -3.06 -17.65
N PRO A 122 1.91 -3.08 -17.06
CA PRO A 122 2.31 -3.87 -15.90
C PRO A 122 2.04 -3.22 -14.53
N TYR A 123 1.39 -2.05 -14.48
CA TYR A 123 1.22 -1.26 -13.26
C TYR A 123 -0.21 -1.33 -12.69
N ALA A 124 -0.34 -1.07 -11.39
CA ALA A 124 -1.62 -0.77 -10.77
C ALA A 124 -2.11 0.62 -11.21
N HIS A 125 -3.42 0.81 -11.32
CA HIS A 125 -4.00 2.11 -11.71
C HIS A 125 -3.59 3.22 -10.73
N PRO A 126 -3.35 4.47 -11.19
CA PRO A 126 -2.92 5.58 -10.34
C PRO A 126 -3.80 5.81 -9.09
N HIS A 127 -5.11 5.56 -9.20
CA HIS A 127 -6.04 5.62 -8.06
C HIS A 127 -5.65 4.67 -6.91
N VAL A 128 -5.29 3.42 -7.25
CA VAL A 128 -4.86 2.40 -6.28
C VAL A 128 -3.51 2.78 -5.67
N VAL A 129 -2.58 3.27 -6.49
CA VAL A 129 -1.26 3.71 -6.03
C VAL A 129 -1.40 4.87 -5.03
N ALA A 130 -2.27 5.84 -5.33
CA ALA A 130 -2.54 6.98 -4.45
C ALA A 130 -3.16 6.55 -3.11
N ASP A 131 -4.14 5.63 -3.11
CA ASP A 131 -4.70 5.06 -1.88
C ASP A 131 -3.62 4.35 -1.04
N MET A 132 -2.77 3.54 -1.68
CA MET A 132 -1.68 2.82 -0.98
C MET A 132 -0.66 3.76 -0.36
N LYS A 133 -0.42 4.92 -0.96
CA LYS A 133 0.55 5.92 -0.49
C LYS A 133 0.06 6.79 0.66
N ARG A 134 -1.20 6.67 1.12
CA ARG A 134 -1.70 7.32 2.35
C ARG A 134 -1.06 6.69 3.60
N THR A 135 0.24 6.92 3.77
CA THR A 135 1.08 6.42 4.85
C THR A 135 1.42 7.52 5.85
N ALA A 136 2.15 7.17 6.90
CA ALA A 136 2.70 8.14 7.85
C ALA A 136 3.85 8.99 7.28
N ARG A 137 4.40 8.64 6.11
CA ARG A 137 5.61 9.27 5.57
C ARG A 137 5.29 10.61 4.89
N GLU A 138 5.93 11.69 5.35
CA GLU A 138 5.70 13.03 4.79
C GLU A 138 5.95 13.10 3.28
N LYS A 139 7.02 12.44 2.81
CA LYS A 139 7.44 12.46 1.41
C LYS A 139 6.45 11.81 0.45
N ASP A 140 5.49 11.02 0.94
CA ASP A 140 4.51 10.36 0.06
C ASP A 140 3.41 11.32 -0.39
N TRP A 141 3.09 12.35 0.40
CA TRP A 141 1.93 13.22 0.18
C TRP A 141 1.95 14.04 -1.11
N PRO A 142 3.08 14.65 -1.54
CA PRO A 142 3.16 15.31 -2.84
C PRO A 142 2.83 14.36 -4.00
N PHE A 143 3.36 13.13 -3.96
CA PHE A 143 3.07 12.13 -5.00
C PHE A 143 1.59 11.75 -5.06
N ILE A 144 0.88 11.75 -3.93
CA ILE A 144 -0.57 11.49 -3.91
C ILE A 144 -1.31 12.64 -4.64
N SER A 145 -0.94 13.89 -4.37
CA SER A 145 -1.47 15.07 -5.07
C SER A 145 -1.22 15.01 -6.58
N ASP A 146 0.00 14.69 -6.99
CA ASP A 146 0.38 14.59 -8.40
C ASP A 146 -0.40 13.49 -9.12
N LEU A 147 -0.58 12.32 -8.48
CA LEU A 147 -1.43 11.25 -9.00
C LEU A 147 -2.90 11.70 -9.09
N GLY A 148 -3.38 12.49 -8.13
CA GLY A 148 -4.72 13.09 -8.16
C GLY A 148 -4.92 14.05 -9.34
N ALA A 149 -3.94 14.92 -9.58
CA ALA A 149 -3.95 15.85 -10.71
C ALA A 149 -3.89 15.10 -12.05
N LEU A 150 -3.04 14.08 -12.15
CA LEU A 150 -2.93 13.19 -13.32
C LEU A 150 -4.27 12.53 -13.66
N LEU A 151 -4.98 12.01 -12.64
CA LEU A 151 -6.29 11.39 -12.82
C LEU A 151 -7.32 12.39 -13.36
N LEU A 152 -7.39 13.60 -12.79
CA LEU A 152 -8.30 14.64 -13.26
C LEU A 152 -7.97 15.08 -14.69
N GLY A 153 -6.68 15.23 -15.03
CA GLY A 153 -6.23 15.53 -16.39
C GLY A 153 -6.63 14.45 -17.42
N LYS A 154 -6.84 13.22 -16.97
CA LYS A 154 -7.33 12.09 -17.78
C LYS A 154 -8.85 11.92 -17.72
N GLY A 155 -9.58 12.82 -17.05
CA GLY A 155 -11.04 12.78 -16.90
C GLY A 155 -11.55 11.85 -15.79
N ASP A 156 -10.67 11.24 -14.99
CA ASP A 156 -11.07 10.42 -13.85
C ASP A 156 -11.32 11.28 -12.62
N GLN A 157 -12.60 11.48 -12.31
CA GLN A 157 -13.06 12.31 -11.19
C GLN A 157 -12.61 11.80 -9.81
N ARG A 158 -12.16 10.55 -9.69
CA ARG A 158 -11.61 10.02 -8.43
C ARG A 158 -10.33 10.74 -8.01
N GLY A 159 -9.69 11.48 -8.92
CA GLY A 159 -8.52 12.32 -8.60
C GLY A 159 -8.79 13.36 -7.51
N TRP A 160 -10.03 13.83 -7.35
CA TRP A 160 -10.43 14.74 -6.25
C TRP A 160 -10.18 14.16 -4.84
N LEU A 161 -10.19 12.83 -4.71
CA LEU A 161 -9.92 12.16 -3.44
C LEU A 161 -8.43 12.16 -3.07
N HIS A 162 -7.56 12.55 -3.99
CA HIS A 162 -6.11 12.40 -3.87
C HIS A 162 -5.35 13.73 -3.89
N LEU A 163 -6.03 14.88 -3.97
CA LEU A 163 -5.37 16.19 -3.90
C LEU A 163 -5.13 16.63 -2.45
N TYR A 164 -3.90 16.82 -2.01
CA TYR A 164 -3.57 17.25 -0.64
C TYR A 164 -2.87 18.61 -0.57
N GLU A 165 -3.01 19.41 -1.63
CA GLU A 165 -2.54 20.78 -1.69
C GLU A 165 -3.71 21.74 -1.88
N ALA A 166 -4.00 22.57 -0.87
CA ALA A 166 -5.20 23.42 -0.89
C ALA A 166 -5.22 24.40 -2.07
N GLY A 167 -4.06 24.97 -2.44
CA GLY A 167 -3.94 25.84 -3.60
C GLY A 167 -4.31 25.13 -4.91
N LEU A 168 -3.79 23.92 -5.11
CA LEU A 168 -4.10 23.08 -6.27
C LEU A 168 -5.58 22.68 -6.29
N ILE A 169 -6.16 22.31 -5.14
CA ILE A 169 -7.61 22.03 -5.02
C ILE A 169 -8.43 23.25 -5.45
N GLN A 170 -8.10 24.45 -4.97
CA GLN A 170 -8.81 25.69 -5.31
C GLN A 170 -8.69 26.02 -6.79
N GLN A 171 -7.48 25.91 -7.35
CA GLN A 171 -7.24 26.16 -8.77
C GLN A 171 -8.12 25.22 -9.62
N LEU A 172 -8.00 23.91 -9.41
CA LEU A 172 -8.77 22.93 -10.18
C LEU A 172 -10.27 23.09 -9.98
N ALA A 173 -10.73 23.47 -8.78
CA ALA A 173 -12.15 23.66 -8.49
C ALA A 173 -12.74 24.89 -9.20
N SER A 174 -11.89 25.86 -9.57
CA SER A 174 -12.28 27.00 -10.40
C SER A 174 -12.42 26.65 -11.88
N GLU A 175 -11.74 25.58 -12.31
CA GLU A 175 -11.71 25.11 -13.70
C GLU A 175 -12.71 23.98 -13.97
N GLN A 176 -12.99 23.16 -12.95
CA GLN A 176 -13.77 21.93 -13.06
C GLN A 176 -14.75 21.78 -11.90
N THR A 177 -15.95 21.28 -12.18
CA THR A 177 -16.95 21.02 -11.13
C THR A 177 -16.58 19.77 -10.33
N ILE A 178 -16.54 19.90 -9.00
CA ILE A 178 -16.36 18.75 -8.09
C ILE A 178 -17.68 17.98 -8.00
N PRO A 179 -17.73 16.68 -8.37
CA PRO A 179 -18.95 15.89 -8.22
C PRO A 179 -19.40 15.76 -6.77
N SER A 180 -20.71 15.80 -6.54
CA SER A 180 -21.30 15.67 -5.19
C SER A 180 -20.89 14.37 -4.48
N GLU A 181 -20.67 13.30 -5.24
CA GLU A 181 -20.18 12.04 -4.71
C GLU A 181 -18.77 12.16 -4.12
N MET A 182 -17.88 12.91 -4.77
CA MET A 182 -16.53 13.17 -4.24
C MET A 182 -16.60 13.98 -2.95
N ILE A 183 -17.48 15.00 -2.89
CA ILE A 183 -17.72 15.79 -1.68
C ILE A 183 -18.26 14.90 -0.54
N ARG A 184 -19.18 13.98 -0.83
CA ARG A 184 -19.70 13.02 0.16
C ARG A 184 -18.58 12.15 0.72
N MET A 185 -17.68 11.68 -0.14
CA MET A 185 -16.56 10.81 0.24
C MET A 185 -15.41 11.54 0.92
N ARG A 186 -15.26 12.84 0.65
CA ARG A 186 -14.20 13.70 1.20
C ARG A 186 -14.78 15.09 1.51
N PRO A 187 -15.39 15.26 2.70
CA PRO A 187 -16.21 16.43 3.04
C PRO A 187 -15.51 17.78 2.87
N LEU A 188 -14.19 17.86 3.12
CA LEU A 188 -13.43 19.10 2.97
C LEU A 188 -13.48 19.69 1.57
N LEU A 189 -13.78 18.89 0.52
CA LEU A 189 -13.91 19.42 -0.84
C LEU A 189 -15.03 20.46 -0.97
N ARG A 190 -16.02 20.43 -0.08
CA ARG A 190 -17.03 21.49 0.02
C ARG A 190 -16.41 22.85 0.32
N LEU A 191 -15.37 22.90 1.15
CA LEU A 191 -14.67 24.14 1.48
C LEU A 191 -14.02 24.77 0.25
N ALA A 192 -13.62 23.97 -0.74
CA ALA A 192 -13.11 24.48 -2.01
C ALA A 192 -14.22 25.12 -2.85
N VAL A 193 -15.39 24.48 -2.93
CA VAL A 193 -16.58 25.03 -3.61
C VAL A 193 -17.05 26.33 -2.96
N GLU A 194 -16.96 26.42 -1.64
CA GLU A 194 -17.34 27.61 -0.86
C GLU A 194 -16.24 28.69 -0.80
N HIS A 195 -15.08 28.47 -1.44
CA HIS A 195 -13.89 29.33 -1.33
C HIS A 195 -13.52 29.67 0.12
N SER A 196 -13.71 28.71 1.03
CA SER A 196 -13.53 28.92 2.45
C SER A 196 -12.03 29.01 2.82
N PRO A 197 -11.63 29.99 3.65
CA PRO A 197 -10.24 30.09 4.13
C PRO A 197 -9.83 28.91 5.03
N LYS A 198 -10.80 28.07 5.46
CA LYS A 198 -10.54 26.88 6.27
C LYS A 198 -9.93 25.72 5.47
N LEU A 199 -9.96 25.74 4.14
CA LEU A 199 -9.54 24.60 3.31
C LEU A 199 -8.11 24.13 3.64
N GLN A 200 -7.15 25.05 3.75
CA GLN A 200 -5.76 24.69 4.07
C GLN A 200 -5.66 23.94 5.41
N ALA A 201 -6.35 24.42 6.44
CA ALA A 201 -6.34 23.80 7.76
C ALA A 201 -7.05 22.43 7.74
N ALA A 202 -8.14 22.30 6.98
CA ALA A 202 -8.86 21.04 6.82
C ALA A 202 -8.04 19.97 6.08
N VAL A 203 -7.31 20.36 5.03
CA VAL A 203 -6.38 19.47 4.31
C VAL A 203 -5.28 18.98 5.25
N SER A 204 -4.65 19.88 6.01
CA SER A 204 -3.63 19.51 6.99
C SER A 204 -4.18 18.57 8.07
N ALA A 205 -5.40 18.82 8.57
CA ALA A 205 -6.07 17.96 9.54
C ALA A 205 -6.35 16.55 8.99
N GLU A 206 -6.81 16.45 7.74
CA GLU A 206 -7.04 15.18 7.07
C GLU A 206 -5.72 14.40 6.88
N MET A 207 -4.62 15.07 6.50
CA MET A 207 -3.30 14.42 6.39
C MET A 207 -2.84 13.85 7.75
N ILE A 208 -3.02 14.60 8.84
CA ILE A 208 -2.72 14.13 10.20
C ILE A 208 -3.57 12.89 10.53
N PHE A 209 -4.87 12.91 10.20
CA PHE A 209 -5.76 11.78 10.42
C PHE A 209 -5.28 10.51 9.71
N TRP A 210 -4.91 10.61 8.43
CA TRP A 210 -4.39 9.48 7.67
C TRP A 210 -3.05 8.96 8.20
N LYS A 211 -2.16 9.85 8.64
CA LYS A 211 -0.89 9.47 9.28
C LYS A 211 -1.17 8.67 10.55
N ASN A 212 -2.01 9.20 11.44
CA ASN A 212 -2.42 8.54 12.68
C ASN A 212 -3.11 7.19 12.43
N ALA A 213 -4.00 7.11 11.42
CA ALA A 213 -4.65 5.86 11.03
C ALA A 213 -3.65 4.84 10.48
N SER A 214 -2.65 5.28 9.71
CA SER A 214 -1.60 4.40 9.21
C SER A 214 -0.71 3.87 10.34
N GLU A 215 -0.35 4.71 11.31
CA GLU A 215 0.44 4.30 12.48
C GLU A 215 -0.35 3.35 13.39
N ALA A 216 -1.60 3.68 13.69
CA ALA A 216 -2.50 2.82 14.46
C ALA A 216 -2.63 1.44 13.80
N ARG A 217 -2.82 1.38 12.48
CA ARG A 217 -2.87 0.11 11.73
C ARG A 217 -1.61 -0.73 11.96
N LEU A 218 -0.43 -0.13 11.80
CA LEU A 218 0.84 -0.87 11.89
C LEU A 218 1.04 -1.49 13.28
N LYS A 219 0.60 -0.83 14.35
CA LYS A 219 0.66 -1.39 15.72
C LYS A 219 -0.02 -2.76 15.83
N TYR A 220 -1.15 -2.99 15.15
CA TYR A 220 -1.83 -4.28 15.19
C TYR A 220 -1.01 -5.40 14.53
N TYR A 221 -0.28 -5.10 13.45
CA TYR A 221 0.59 -6.07 12.79
C TYR A 221 1.87 -6.32 13.61
N GLU A 222 2.49 -5.26 14.11
CA GLU A 222 3.76 -5.31 14.85
C GLU A 222 3.67 -6.12 16.15
N ARG A 223 2.52 -6.11 16.83
CA ARG A 223 2.27 -6.89 18.07
C ARG A 223 2.56 -8.39 17.90
N HIS A 224 2.39 -8.94 16.70
CA HIS A 224 2.59 -10.37 16.43
C HIS A 224 3.97 -10.72 15.86
N LEU A 225 4.76 -9.72 15.43
CA LEU A 225 6.03 -9.96 14.75
C LEU A 225 7.13 -10.51 15.65
N LYS A 226 7.20 -10.08 16.91
CA LYS A 226 8.29 -10.49 17.82
C LYS A 226 8.39 -12.01 18.03
N PRO A 227 7.32 -12.73 18.42
CA PRO A 227 7.39 -14.19 18.59
C PRO A 227 7.70 -14.90 17.27
N TYR A 228 7.10 -14.44 16.16
CA TYR A 228 7.34 -14.97 14.83
C TYR A 228 8.82 -14.85 14.40
N LEU A 229 9.40 -13.65 14.52
CA LEU A 229 10.81 -13.38 14.19
C LEU A 229 11.77 -14.30 14.95
N VAL A 230 11.52 -14.51 16.24
CA VAL A 230 12.37 -15.36 17.08
C VAL A 230 12.29 -16.82 16.62
N ALA A 231 11.10 -17.28 16.25
CA ALA A 231 10.88 -18.64 15.75
C ALA A 231 11.59 -18.86 14.40
N VAL A 232 11.42 -17.95 13.43
CA VAL A 232 12.08 -18.02 12.11
C VAL A 232 13.59 -18.00 12.27
N ARG A 233 14.13 -17.01 13.02
CA ARG A 233 15.58 -16.89 13.27
C ARG A 233 16.17 -18.17 13.86
N LYS A 234 15.47 -18.80 14.81
CA LYS A 234 15.92 -20.05 15.44
C LYS A 234 15.89 -21.21 14.45
N ALA A 235 14.84 -21.31 13.63
CA ALA A 235 14.66 -22.38 12.67
C ALA A 235 15.66 -22.32 11.51
N GLU A 236 16.11 -21.12 11.11
CA GLU A 236 17.06 -20.93 10.00
C GLU A 236 18.53 -20.89 10.46
N ALA A 237 18.80 -20.85 11.77
CA ALA A 237 20.12 -20.61 12.30
C ALA A 237 21.18 -21.59 11.75
N GLY A 238 22.25 -21.04 11.16
CA GLY A 238 23.39 -21.80 10.66
C GLY A 238 23.15 -22.58 9.36
N GLN A 239 22.04 -22.33 8.66
CA GLN A 239 21.67 -23.07 7.45
C GLN A 239 21.74 -22.19 6.21
N THR A 240 22.16 -22.79 5.09
CA THR A 240 21.99 -22.21 3.76
C THR A 240 20.77 -22.86 3.13
N LEU A 241 19.70 -22.08 2.95
CA LEU A 241 18.39 -22.59 2.56
C LEU A 241 17.99 -22.07 1.19
N THR A 242 17.35 -22.93 0.40
CA THR A 242 16.65 -22.51 -0.83
C THR A 242 15.42 -21.68 -0.47
N LEU A 243 14.90 -20.89 -1.43
CA LEU A 243 13.68 -20.11 -1.20
C LEU A 243 12.50 -20.99 -0.76
N MET A 244 12.37 -22.19 -1.30
CA MET A 244 11.29 -23.13 -0.93
C MET A 244 11.41 -23.61 0.52
N LEU A 245 12.62 -23.95 0.98
CA LEU A 245 12.82 -24.36 2.39
C LEU A 245 12.61 -23.19 3.35
N GLN A 246 13.08 -21.99 2.98
CA GLN A 246 12.80 -20.76 3.73
C GLN A 246 11.29 -20.49 3.85
N HIS A 247 10.55 -20.75 2.78
CA HIS A 247 9.09 -20.60 2.75
C HIS A 247 8.41 -21.60 3.69
N GLU A 248 8.75 -22.90 3.60
CA GLU A 248 8.20 -23.94 4.47
C GLU A 248 8.42 -23.64 5.97
N ILE A 249 9.63 -23.18 6.33
CA ILE A 249 9.93 -22.74 7.70
C ILE A 249 9.04 -21.56 8.11
N ARG A 250 8.85 -20.56 7.24
CA ARG A 250 8.01 -19.39 7.52
C ARG A 250 6.55 -19.79 7.70
N ILE A 251 6.01 -20.70 6.89
CA ILE A 251 4.67 -21.26 7.06
C ILE A 251 4.54 -21.89 8.46
N GLY A 252 5.44 -22.81 8.82
CA GLY A 252 5.37 -23.50 10.10
C GLY A 252 5.53 -22.58 11.31
N CYS A 253 6.25 -21.47 11.17
CA CYS A 253 6.35 -20.42 12.20
C CYS A 253 5.09 -19.54 12.23
N ALA A 254 4.57 -19.16 11.07
CA ALA A 254 3.41 -18.28 10.94
C ALA A 254 2.15 -18.94 11.50
N GLU A 255 1.94 -20.23 11.28
CA GLU A 255 0.81 -20.99 11.82
C GLU A 255 0.73 -20.95 13.36
N LYS A 256 1.87 -20.76 14.03
CA LYS A 256 1.97 -20.72 15.49
C LYS A 256 1.93 -19.31 16.07
N HIS A 257 2.32 -18.31 15.28
CA HIS A 257 2.68 -16.99 15.82
C HIS A 257 1.99 -15.81 15.14
N LEU A 258 1.53 -15.96 13.89
CA LEU A 258 0.87 -14.89 13.14
C LEU A 258 -0.62 -15.16 13.01
N PRO A 259 -1.50 -14.23 13.42
CA PRO A 259 -2.91 -14.33 13.08
C PRO A 259 -3.09 -14.21 11.56
N LEU A 260 -4.05 -14.93 11.02
CA LEU A 260 -4.39 -14.82 9.59
C LEU A 260 -4.82 -13.39 9.24
N ARG A 261 -5.57 -12.73 10.13
CA ARG A 261 -6.02 -11.34 9.99
C ARG A 261 -5.78 -10.59 11.30
N PRO A 262 -4.76 -9.72 11.39
CA PRO A 262 -4.48 -8.93 12.59
C PRO A 262 -5.54 -7.87 12.89
N LEU A 263 -6.27 -7.43 11.87
CA LEU A 263 -7.24 -6.34 11.94
C LEU A 263 -8.63 -6.87 11.56
N GLY A 264 -9.44 -7.21 12.56
CA GLY A 264 -10.86 -7.52 12.39
C GLY A 264 -11.75 -6.27 12.48
N ALA A 265 -13.06 -6.47 12.45
CA ALA A 265 -14.01 -5.34 12.49
C ALA A 265 -13.96 -4.59 13.85
N ALA A 266 -13.80 -5.32 14.96
CA ALA A 266 -13.71 -4.71 16.29
C ALA A 266 -12.37 -3.96 16.46
N GLU A 267 -11.26 -4.58 16.08
CA GLU A 267 -9.93 -3.96 16.11
C GLU A 267 -9.86 -2.74 15.20
N PHE A 268 -10.55 -2.77 14.06
CA PHE A 268 -10.64 -1.60 13.18
C PHE A 268 -11.44 -0.46 13.80
N ALA A 269 -12.56 -0.74 14.46
CA ALA A 269 -13.31 0.31 15.15
C ALA A 269 -12.45 0.98 16.24
N GLU A 270 -11.70 0.19 17.01
CA GLU A 270 -10.73 0.69 17.99
C GLU A 270 -9.62 1.52 17.32
N MET A 271 -9.00 0.99 16.26
CA MET A 271 -7.96 1.69 15.49
C MET A 271 -8.43 3.06 14.96
N ILE A 272 -9.67 3.16 14.45
CA ILE A 272 -10.25 4.42 13.99
C ILE A 272 -10.50 5.37 15.14
N SER A 273 -10.99 4.87 16.27
CA SER A 273 -11.18 5.67 17.48
C SER A 273 -9.85 6.26 17.97
N GLU A 274 -8.81 5.44 18.09
CA GLU A 274 -7.45 5.87 18.48
C GLU A 274 -6.91 6.94 17.52
N ALA A 275 -7.01 6.70 16.20
CA ALA A 275 -6.53 7.64 15.19
C ALA A 275 -7.29 8.97 15.24
N ARG A 276 -8.60 8.93 15.48
CA ARG A 276 -9.44 10.13 15.58
C ARG A 276 -9.13 10.91 16.85
N GLU A 277 -9.02 10.26 18.00
CA GLU A 277 -8.64 10.90 19.27
C GLU A 277 -7.27 11.59 19.17
N ALA A 278 -6.26 10.88 18.66
CA ALA A 278 -4.93 11.43 18.43
C ALA A 278 -4.98 12.66 17.52
N THR A 279 -5.78 12.62 16.47
CA THR A 279 -5.95 13.75 15.54
C THR A 279 -6.63 14.94 16.19
N LEU A 280 -7.73 14.72 16.92
CA LEU A 280 -8.50 15.78 17.57
C LEU A 280 -7.69 16.51 18.65
N SER A 281 -6.70 15.84 19.26
CA SER A 281 -5.77 16.50 20.18
C SER A 281 -4.81 17.50 19.51
N LEU A 282 -4.63 17.43 18.19
CA LEU A 282 -3.64 18.21 17.42
C LEU A 282 -4.28 19.29 16.54
N ILE A 283 -5.60 19.27 16.37
CA ILE A 283 -6.32 20.18 15.46
C ILE A 283 -7.35 21.02 16.21
N HIS A 284 -7.76 22.15 15.60
CA HIS A 284 -8.84 22.95 16.16
C HIS A 284 -10.18 22.20 16.07
N PRO A 285 -11.07 22.24 17.10
CA PRO A 285 -12.33 21.49 17.11
C PRO A 285 -13.25 21.74 15.91
N SER A 286 -13.22 22.96 15.34
CA SER A 286 -14.00 23.28 14.14
C SER A 286 -13.56 22.55 12.87
N LEU A 287 -12.47 21.76 12.92
CA LEU A 287 -11.97 20.98 11.80
C LEU A 287 -12.47 19.53 11.82
N GLU A 288 -13.07 19.08 12.92
CA GLU A 288 -13.54 17.70 13.12
C GLU A 288 -14.54 17.25 12.05
N GLU A 289 -15.50 18.11 11.70
CA GLU A 289 -16.56 17.82 10.73
C GLU A 289 -16.02 17.57 9.30
N TRP A 290 -14.77 17.97 9.03
CA TRP A 290 -14.15 17.88 7.71
C TRP A 290 -13.27 16.63 7.55
N LEU A 291 -13.08 15.86 8.62
CA LEU A 291 -12.35 14.59 8.55
C LEU A 291 -13.13 13.55 7.72
N PRO A 292 -12.47 12.77 6.86
CA PRO A 292 -13.13 11.77 6.04
C PRO A 292 -13.57 10.56 6.86
N ASP A 293 -14.62 9.88 6.37
CA ASP A 293 -14.89 8.50 6.77
C ASP A 293 -14.03 7.55 5.93
N ILE A 294 -13.16 6.79 6.59
CA ILE A 294 -12.20 5.92 5.93
C ILE A 294 -12.63 4.45 5.92
N ARG A 295 -13.85 4.11 6.35
CA ARG A 295 -14.37 2.74 6.32
C ARG A 295 -14.29 2.09 4.93
N GLU A 296 -14.67 2.82 3.89
CA GLU A 296 -14.61 2.31 2.51
C GLU A 296 -13.18 1.99 2.05
N ASN A 297 -12.17 2.71 2.55
CA ASN A 297 -10.77 2.43 2.24
C ASN A 297 -10.28 1.09 2.86
N TYR A 298 -11.00 0.52 3.82
CA TYR A 298 -10.60 -0.71 4.53
C TYR A 298 -11.52 -1.89 4.27
N ARG A 299 -12.60 -1.71 3.51
CA ARG A 299 -13.62 -2.73 3.26
C ARG A 299 -13.08 -4.00 2.60
N ILE A 300 -12.05 -3.87 1.75
CA ILE A 300 -11.40 -5.02 1.09
C ILE A 300 -10.56 -5.81 2.09
N LEU A 301 -9.81 -5.10 2.94
CA LEU A 301 -8.98 -5.71 3.97
C LEU A 301 -9.83 -6.37 5.06
N ILE A 302 -11.00 -5.80 5.36
CA ILE A 302 -11.88 -6.21 6.44
C ILE A 302 -13.28 -6.47 5.86
N PRO A 303 -13.52 -7.69 5.32
CA PRO A 303 -14.82 -8.06 4.80
C PRO A 303 -15.91 -7.91 5.87
N GLY A 304 -17.02 -7.28 5.51
CA GLY A 304 -18.16 -7.09 6.41
C GLY A 304 -18.19 -5.77 7.18
N LEU A 305 -17.26 -4.84 6.92
CA LEU A 305 -17.44 -3.45 7.35
C LEU A 305 -18.66 -2.84 6.65
N THR A 306 -19.60 -2.35 7.45
CA THR A 306 -20.81 -1.61 7.04
C THR A 306 -20.74 -0.15 7.46
#